data_AF-A0AAN8XBQ9-F1
#
_entry.id   AF-A0AAN8XBQ9-F1
#
_cell.length_a   1.000
_cell.length_b   1.000
_cell.length_c   1.000
_cell.angle_alpha   90.00
_cell.angle_beta   90.00
_cell.angle_gamma   90.00
#
_symmetry.space_group_name_H-M   'P 1'
#
loop_
_entity.id
_entity.type
_entity.pdbx_description
1 polymer ?
#
loop_
_entity_poly.entity_id
_entity_poly.type
_entity_poly.pdbx_seq_one_letter_code
_entity_poly.pdbx_strand_id
1 'polypeptide(L)' 'VMVLALALIVAVVSGDLGYAPKPHIPILKDDRTSNAYGEYTFEYKTGNDISRNEAGSQMDGQVASGGWR' A
#
# COMPACT_ATOMS: atom_id res chain seq x y z
N VAL A 1 -25.75 -26.90 -45.49
CA VAL A 1 -26.33 -25.82 -44.66
C VAL A 1 -25.23 -25.33 -43.73
N MET A 2 -24.43 -24.40 -44.24
CA MET A 2 -23.29 -23.77 -43.60
C MET A 2 -23.74 -22.35 -43.23
N VAL A 3 -24.55 -22.17 -42.19
CA VAL A 3 -24.77 -20.86 -41.54
C VAL A 3 -25.38 -21.10 -40.15
N LEU A 4 -24.57 -21.50 -39.17
CA LEU A 4 -24.91 -21.45 -37.74
C LEU A 4 -23.56 -21.49 -37.00
N ALA A 5 -23.05 -20.48 -36.31
CA ALA A 5 -23.63 -19.24 -35.86
C ALA A 5 -22.50 -18.19 -35.86
N LEU A 6 -22.62 -17.17 -36.71
CA LEU A 6 -21.90 -15.91 -36.52
C LEU A 6 -22.85 -14.98 -35.76
N ALA A 7 -23.01 -15.22 -34.45
CA ALA A 7 -23.67 -14.28 -33.56
C ALA A 7 -22.58 -13.48 -32.84
N LEU A 8 -22.17 -12.43 -33.54
CA LEU A 8 -21.40 -11.32 -32.99
C LEU A 8 -22.32 -10.50 -32.05
N ILE A 9 -21.72 -9.80 -31.09
CA ILE A 9 -22.31 -8.74 -30.22
C ILE A 9 -23.02 -9.33 -28.97
N VAL A 10 -22.59 -9.09 -27.73
CA VAL A 10 -22.38 -7.80 -27.05
C VAL A 10 -21.17 -7.87 -26.10
N ALA A 11 -20.30 -6.87 -26.17
CA ALA A 11 -19.23 -6.65 -25.21
C ALA A 11 -19.82 -6.34 -23.82
N VAL A 12 -19.53 -7.18 -22.82
CA VAL A 12 -19.55 -6.73 -21.43
C VAL A 12 -18.23 -6.01 -21.20
N VAL A 13 -18.23 -4.72 -21.57
CA VAL A 13 -17.36 -3.75 -20.91
C VAL A 13 -17.94 -3.62 -19.51
N SER A 14 -17.46 -4.44 -18.58
CA SER A 14 -17.50 -4.09 -17.16
C SER A 14 -16.50 -2.96 -16.98
N GLY A 15 -16.89 -1.75 -17.38
CA GLY A 15 -16.21 -0.55 -16.94
C GLY A 15 -16.30 -0.56 -15.42
N ASP A 16 -15.15 -0.71 -14.78
CA ASP A 16 -15.04 -0.69 -13.31
C ASP A 16 -15.82 0.53 -12.79
N LEU A 17 -16.84 0.23 -12.01
CA LEU A 17 -17.89 1.15 -11.60
C LEU A 17 -17.32 2.10 -10.56
N GLY A 18 -16.94 3.29 -11.00
CA GLY A 18 -16.82 4.47 -10.15
C GLY A 18 -15.59 4.47 -9.25
N TYR A 19 -14.79 5.52 -9.39
CA TYR A 19 -13.79 5.89 -8.39
C TYR A 19 -14.53 6.32 -7.12
N ALA A 20 -14.93 5.35 -6.29
CA ALA A 20 -15.47 5.65 -4.98
C ALA A 20 -14.38 6.38 -4.18
N PRO A 21 -14.66 7.56 -3.60
CA PRO A 21 -13.70 8.24 -2.75
C PRO A 21 -13.31 7.29 -1.61
N LYS A 22 -12.03 6.91 -1.54
CA LYS A 22 -11.54 6.13 -0.41
C LYS A 22 -11.70 6.98 0.85
N PRO A 23 -12.15 6.39 1.98
CA PRO A 23 -12.23 7.13 3.23
C PRO A 23 -10.84 7.68 3.59
N HIS A 24 -10.78 8.96 3.94
CA HIS A 24 -9.55 9.56 4.44
C HIS A 24 -9.23 8.96 5.82
N ILE A 25 -8.10 8.25 5.90
CA ILE A 25 -7.59 7.68 7.14
C ILE A 25 -6.51 8.63 7.67
N PRO A 26 -6.73 9.30 8.82
CA PRO A 26 -5.74 10.22 9.37
C PRO A 26 -4.52 9.47 9.91
N ILE A 27 -3.38 10.15 9.97
CA ILE A 27 -2.20 9.68 10.71
C ILE A 27 -2.31 10.23 12.14
N LEU A 28 -2.34 9.35 13.12
CA LEU A 28 -2.45 9.68 14.56
C LEU A 28 -1.09 9.87 15.23
N LYS A 29 -0.05 9.19 14.74
CA LYS A 29 1.34 9.30 15.20
C LYS A 29 2.27 9.16 14.00
N ASP A 30 3.31 9.99 13.96
CA ASP A 30 4.42 9.86 13.03
C ASP A 30 5.69 10.33 13.75
N ASP A 31 6.55 9.39 14.13
CA ASP A 31 7.84 9.64 14.76
C ASP A 31 8.92 8.98 13.92
N ARG A 32 9.89 9.77 13.46
CA ARG A 32 10.98 9.30 12.61
C ARG A 32 12.26 9.98 13.00
N THR A 33 13.32 9.19 13.09
CA THR A 33 14.66 9.69 13.32
C THR A 33 15.63 9.09 12.32
N SER A 34 16.64 9.87 11.95
CA SER A 34 17.78 9.39 11.18
C SER A 34 19.03 10.14 11.59
N ASN A 35 20.19 9.52 11.39
CA ASN A 35 21.47 10.16 11.61
C ASN A 35 22.36 10.11 10.36
N ALA A 36 23.52 10.79 10.44
CA ALA A 36 24.48 10.85 9.35
C ALA A 36 25.20 9.52 9.07
N TYR A 37 25.07 8.53 9.95
CA TYR A 37 25.71 7.22 9.87
C TYR A 37 24.79 6.14 9.28
N GLY A 38 23.60 6.53 8.80
CA GLY A 38 22.66 5.62 8.15
C GLY A 38 21.79 4.81 9.11
N GLU A 39 21.80 5.13 10.40
CA GLU A 39 20.84 4.60 11.37
C GLU A 39 19.52 5.37 11.23
N TYR A 40 18.40 4.66 11.33
CA TYR A 40 17.07 5.23 11.29
C TYR A 40 16.09 4.49 12.20
N THR A 41 15.07 5.21 12.65
CA THR A 41 13.87 4.63 13.26
C THR A 41 12.63 5.28 12.66
N PHE A 42 11.54 4.53 12.56
CA PHE A 42 10.22 5.12 12.38
C PHE A 42 9.16 4.35 13.16
N GLU A 43 8.14 5.08 13.59
CA GLU A 43 6.92 4.56 14.18
C GLU A 43 5.74 5.41 13.71
N TYR A 44 4.73 4.77 13.12
CA TYR A 44 3.49 5.45 12.77
C TYR A 44 2.25 4.69 13.22
N LYS A 45 1.18 5.45 13.45
CA LYS A 45 -0.16 4.93 13.72
C LYS A 45 -1.19 5.68 12.88
N THR A 46 -2.13 4.97 12.28
CA THR A 46 -3.24 5.54 11.51
C THR A 46 -4.55 5.49 12.29
N GLY A 47 -5.55 6.23 11.80
CA GLY A 47 -6.90 6.32 12.39
C GLY A 47 -7.74 5.05 12.27
N ASN A 48 -7.29 4.07 11.50
CA ASN A 48 -7.90 2.75 11.38
C ASN A 48 -7.05 1.66 12.08
N ASP A 49 -6.33 2.05 13.13
CA ASP A 49 -5.53 1.18 14.00
C ASP A 49 -4.38 0.41 13.32
N ILE A 50 -4.00 0.78 12.08
CA ILE A 50 -2.76 0.27 11.49
C ILE A 50 -1.59 0.97 12.14
N SER A 51 -0.62 0.18 12.58
CA SER A 51 0.62 0.65 13.14
C SER A 51 1.81 -0.10 12.57
N ARG A 52 2.93 0.60 12.45
CA ARG A 52 4.19 0.00 12.04
C ARG A 52 5.32 0.65 12.81
N ASN A 53 6.29 -0.16 13.19
CA ASN A 53 7.58 0.31 13.66
C ASN A 53 8.71 -0.38 12.90
N GLU A 54 9.83 0.30 12.80
CA GLU A 54 11.07 -0.27 12.30
C GLU A 54 12.26 0.54 12.81
N ALA A 55 13.36 -0.14 13.05
CA ALA A 55 14.67 0.42 13.27
C ALA A 55 15.67 -0.29 12.37
N GLY A 56 16.61 0.45 11.79
CA GLY A 56 17.61 -0.13 10.92
C GLY A 56 18.88 0.70 10.81
N SER A 57 19.86 0.13 10.13
CA SER A 57 21.15 0.74 9.83
C SER A 57 21.63 0.32 8.44
N GLN A 58 22.32 1.23 7.75
CA GLN A 58 22.89 1.02 6.41
C GLN A 58 24.43 1.10 6.40
N MET A 59 25.07 1.25 7.56
CA MET A 59 26.50 1.60 7.66
C MET A 59 27.45 0.53 7.10
N ASP A 60 27.08 -0.75 7.17
CA ASP A 60 27.93 -1.87 6.71
C ASP A 60 27.06 -3.01 6.11
N GLY A 61 26.05 -2.61 5.34
CA GLY A 61 24.96 -3.46 4.85
C GLY A 61 23.61 -3.05 5.43
N GLN A 62 22.51 -3.59 4.88
CA GLN A 62 21.16 -3.28 5.35
C GLN A 62 20.74 -4.23 6.49
N VAL A 63 20.59 -3.67 7.70
CA VAL A 63 19.98 -4.35 8.84
C VAL A 63 18.71 -3.62 9.20
N ALA A 64 17.59 -4.33 9.32
CA ALA A 64 16.31 -3.76 9.71
C ALA A 64 15.56 -4.73 10.64
N SER A 65 14.87 -4.19 11.63
CA SER A 65 14.03 -4.93 12.56
C SER A 65 12.78 -4.12 12.86
N GLY A 66 11.62 -4.76 12.87
CA GLY A 66 10.34 -4.06 12.98
C GLY A 66 9.16 -4.98 12.76
N GLY A 67 7.97 -4.41 12.85
CA GLY A 67 6.73 -5.17 12.73
C GLY A 67 5.53 -4.33 12.34
N TRP A 68 4.51 -5.05 11.88
CA TRP A 68 3.17 -4.54 11.63
C TRP A 68 2.26 -4.94 12.79
N ARG A 69 1.34 -4.07 13.15
CA ARG A 69 0.29 -4.35 14.12
C ARG A 69 -0.99 -3.63 13.76
#